data_AF-A0A381KMP5-F1
#
_entry.id   AF-A0A381KMP5-F1
#
_cell.length_a   1.000
_cell.length_b   1.000
_cell.length_c   1.000
_cell.angle_alpha   90.00
_cell.angle_beta   90.00
_cell.angle_gamma   90.00
#
_symmetry.space_group_name_H-M   'P 1'
#
loop_
_entity.id
_entity.type
_entity.pdbx_description
1 polymer ?
#
loop_
_entity_poly.entity_id
_entity_poly.type
_entity_poly.pdbx_seq_one_letter_code
_entity_poly.pdbx_strand_id
1 'polypeptide(L)'
;MIPALGFILYIAFGRNISKNNMFRLKEKDDKIIKSNILDTQVKLQSTSEIDSDIHQHKDMIYALANSNNAHYTNNNDVWIYAESSQFFNSLLEELKKAKKYINIQFYIFKDDKIGTEIIDILIDKAKEGVEVRLLFDAVGGRTLKNSTLSRLKESGVKVGSFFHHS
;
A
#
# COMPACT_ATOMS: atom_id res chain seq x y z
N MET A 1 -5.93 44.90 -16.94
CA MET A 1 -6.95 44.00 -16.34
C MET A 1 -6.22 42.89 -15.61
N ILE A 2 -6.69 42.53 -14.41
CA ILE A 2 -5.89 42.60 -13.17
C ILE A 2 -5.27 41.23 -12.78
N PRO A 3 -3.95 41.01 -12.94
CA PRO A 3 -3.28 39.78 -12.47
C PRO A 3 -3.41 39.57 -10.96
N ALA A 4 -3.54 40.65 -10.19
CA ALA A 4 -3.74 40.60 -8.74
C ALA A 4 -5.10 39.99 -8.32
N LEU A 5 -6.13 40.09 -9.17
CA LEU A 5 -7.46 39.54 -8.84
C LEU A 5 -7.42 38.00 -8.89
N GLY A 6 -6.70 37.44 -9.87
CA GLY A 6 -6.46 36.00 -9.95
C GLY A 6 -5.70 35.45 -8.75
N PHE A 7 -4.72 36.21 -8.24
CA PHE A 7 -3.97 35.85 -7.03
C PHE A 7 -4.86 35.84 -5.76
N ILE A 8 -5.74 36.82 -5.63
CA ILE A 8 -6.68 36.90 -4.50
C ILE A 8 -7.73 35.77 -4.58
N LEU A 9 -8.27 35.49 -5.77
CA LEU A 9 -9.16 34.35 -6.02
C LEU A 9 -8.48 33.01 -5.71
N TYR A 10 -7.22 32.84 -6.14
CA TYR A 10 -6.43 31.65 -5.82
C TYR A 10 -6.23 31.47 -4.30
N ILE A 11 -5.97 32.55 -3.57
CA ILE A 11 -5.83 32.52 -2.12
C ILE A 11 -7.14 32.18 -1.41
N ALA A 12 -8.25 32.78 -1.84
CA ALA A 12 -9.56 32.63 -1.20
C ALA A 12 -10.19 31.25 -1.47
N PHE A 13 -10.08 30.75 -2.71
CA PHE A 13 -10.74 29.50 -3.12
C PHE A 13 -9.79 28.30 -3.21
N GLY A 14 -8.50 28.51 -3.52
CA GLY A 14 -7.52 27.43 -3.67
C GLY A 14 -7.06 26.78 -2.35
N ARG A 15 -7.19 27.49 -1.22
CA ARG A 15 -6.72 27.00 0.10
C ARG A 15 -7.78 26.23 0.91
N ASN A 16 -9.07 26.38 0.61
CA ASN A 16 -10.14 25.96 1.53
C ASN A 16 -10.63 24.52 1.30
N ILE A 17 -10.46 23.95 0.10
CA ILE A 17 -11.02 22.63 -0.27
C ILE A 17 -10.11 21.45 0.17
N SER A 18 -8.82 21.70 0.43
CA SER A 18 -7.84 20.65 0.77
C SER A 18 -7.56 20.50 2.29
N LYS A 19 -7.74 21.56 3.09
CA LYS A 19 -7.26 21.59 4.48
C LYS A 19 -7.99 20.64 5.44
N ASN A 20 -9.31 20.52 5.36
CA ASN A 20 -10.07 19.78 6.40
C ASN A 20 -9.89 18.25 6.31
N ASN A 21 -9.77 17.70 5.10
CA ASN A 21 -9.53 16.26 4.92
C ASN A 21 -8.06 15.90 5.15
N MET A 22 -7.13 16.75 4.70
CA MET A 22 -5.68 16.55 4.91
C MET A 22 -5.30 16.61 6.39
N PHE A 23 -5.92 17.51 7.18
CA PHE A 23 -5.62 17.64 8.61
C PHE A 23 -6.09 16.41 9.41
N ARG A 24 -7.29 15.90 9.13
CA ARG A 24 -7.82 14.69 9.81
C ARG A 24 -7.07 13.41 9.41
N LEU A 25 -6.60 13.29 8.16
CA LEU A 25 -5.71 12.20 7.76
C LEU A 25 -4.37 12.30 8.52
N LYS A 26 -3.76 13.49 8.54
CA LYS A 26 -2.53 13.75 9.30
C LYS A 26 -2.63 13.38 10.78
N GLU A 27 -3.69 13.77 11.47
CA GLU A 27 -3.85 13.43 12.90
C GLU A 27 -3.94 11.91 13.16
N LYS A 28 -4.54 11.14 12.24
CA LYS A 28 -4.60 9.68 12.36
C LYS A 28 -3.24 9.05 12.08
N ASP A 29 -2.57 9.52 11.03
CA ASP A 29 -1.23 9.07 10.68
C ASP A 29 -0.27 9.37 11.83
N ASP A 30 -0.22 10.60 12.33
CA ASP A 30 0.63 11.02 13.45
C ASP A 30 0.41 10.17 14.71
N LYS A 31 -0.83 9.73 14.99
CA LYS A 31 -1.12 8.81 16.09
C LYS A 31 -0.51 7.42 15.87
N ILE A 32 -0.65 6.86 14.67
CA ILE A 32 -0.08 5.55 14.32
C ILE A 32 1.45 5.61 14.35
N ILE A 33 2.03 6.69 13.86
CA ILE A 33 3.47 6.93 13.87
C ILE A 33 3.99 6.95 15.31
N LYS A 34 3.32 7.74 16.16
CA LYS A 34 3.69 7.84 17.57
C LYS A 34 3.58 6.50 18.29
N SER A 35 2.54 5.71 18.02
CA SER A 35 2.43 4.37 18.61
C SER A 35 3.51 3.42 18.10
N ASN A 36 3.81 3.43 16.80
CA ASN A 36 4.84 2.56 16.22
C ASN A 36 6.24 2.85 16.79
N ILE A 37 6.56 4.12 17.01
CA ILE A 37 7.84 4.54 17.62
C ILE A 37 7.90 4.09 19.09
N LEU A 38 6.83 4.30 19.85
CA LEU A 38 6.75 3.87 21.26
C LEU A 38 6.87 2.34 21.38
N ASP A 39 6.16 1.58 20.55
CA ASP A 39 6.22 0.12 20.54
C ASP A 39 7.61 -0.38 20.14
N THR A 40 8.27 0.30 19.18
CA THR A 40 9.65 0.01 18.79
C THR A 40 10.62 0.27 19.94
N GLN A 41 10.47 1.39 20.66
CA GLN A 41 11.28 1.70 21.85
C GLN A 41 11.13 0.63 22.93
N VAL A 42 9.89 0.24 23.24
CA VAL A 42 9.60 -0.80 24.24
C VAL A 42 10.21 -2.14 23.83
N LYS A 43 9.98 -2.59 22.59
CA LYS A 43 10.55 -3.85 22.07
C LYS A 43 12.07 -3.84 22.08
N LEU A 44 12.72 -2.73 21.71
CA LEU A 44 14.17 -2.64 21.71
C LEU A 44 14.77 -2.60 23.12
N GLN A 45 14.05 -2.07 24.11
CA GLN A 45 14.47 -2.12 25.53
C GLN A 45 14.32 -3.51 26.14
N SER A 46 13.30 -4.27 25.76
CA SER A 46 13.11 -5.65 26.24
C SER A 46 13.94 -6.69 25.49
N THR A 47 14.27 -6.43 24.22
CA THR A 47 15.08 -7.32 23.38
C THR A 47 16.58 -7.06 23.54
N SER A 48 16.97 -5.90 24.08
CA SER A 48 18.36 -5.51 24.33
C SER A 48 19.09 -6.29 25.43
N GLU A 49 18.63 -7.48 25.82
CA GLU A 49 19.43 -8.39 26.65
C GLU A 49 19.70 -9.73 25.97
N ILE A 50 19.08 -10.00 24.81
CA ILE A 50 18.96 -11.36 24.26
C ILE A 50 19.66 -11.53 22.89
N ASP A 51 19.83 -10.45 22.11
CA ASP A 51 20.30 -10.54 20.72
C ASP A 51 21.35 -9.47 20.37
N SER A 52 22.58 -9.90 20.04
CA SER A 52 23.71 -8.98 19.77
C SER A 52 23.55 -8.17 18.49
N ASP A 53 22.85 -8.71 17.50
CA ASP A 53 22.69 -8.05 16.19
C ASP A 53 21.74 -6.85 16.30
N ILE A 54 20.69 -6.96 17.12
CA ILE A 54 19.75 -5.86 17.39
C ILE A 54 20.46 -4.70 18.10
N HIS A 55 21.37 -4.99 19.03
CA HIS A 55 22.17 -3.96 19.69
C HIS A 55 23.04 -3.17 18.72
N GLN A 56 23.70 -3.87 17.80
CA GLN A 56 24.59 -3.24 16.83
C GLN A 56 23.84 -2.29 15.88
N HIS A 57 22.55 -2.55 15.63
CA HIS A 57 21.75 -1.81 14.67
C HIS A 57 20.67 -0.91 15.29
N LYS A 58 20.67 -0.76 16.62
CA LYS A 58 19.65 -0.03 17.38
C LYS A 58 19.41 1.40 16.87
N ASP A 59 20.47 2.14 16.58
CA ASP A 59 20.38 3.51 16.08
C ASP A 59 19.74 3.58 14.69
N MET A 60 20.06 2.62 13.82
CA MET A 60 19.44 2.52 12.49
C MET A 60 17.96 2.14 12.60
N ILE A 61 17.62 1.19 13.45
CA ILE A 61 16.22 0.80 13.69
C ILE A 61 15.43 2.01 14.20
N TYR A 62 15.98 2.79 15.12
CA TYR A 62 15.36 4.03 15.57
C TYR A 62 15.23 5.09 14.48
N ALA A 63 16.27 5.30 13.68
CA ALA A 63 16.21 6.27 12.59
C ALA A 63 15.09 5.93 11.61
N LEU A 64 14.97 4.66 11.21
CA LEU A 64 13.93 4.18 10.31
C LEU A 64 12.52 4.29 10.91
N ALA A 65 12.36 3.98 12.19
CA ALA A 65 11.09 4.12 12.89
C ALA A 65 10.63 5.59 12.96
N ASN A 66 11.57 6.52 13.16
CA ASN A 66 11.27 7.95 13.27
C ASN A 66 11.10 8.65 11.92
N SER A 67 11.84 8.26 10.87
CA SER A 67 11.82 8.95 9.58
C SER A 67 10.77 8.40 8.61
N ASN A 68 10.58 7.08 8.61
CA ASN A 68 9.79 6.37 7.59
C ASN A 68 8.58 5.66 8.19
N ASN A 69 8.29 5.89 9.48
CA ASN A 69 7.25 5.19 10.23
C ASN A 69 7.38 3.66 10.17
N ALA A 70 8.60 3.18 9.94
CA ALA A 70 8.89 1.77 9.79
C ALA A 70 8.76 1.09 11.15
N HIS A 71 7.65 0.39 11.36
CA HIS A 71 7.45 -0.34 12.61
C HIS A 71 8.44 -1.50 12.70
N TYR A 72 9.19 -1.55 13.80
CA TYR A 72 10.09 -2.66 14.05
C TYR A 72 9.33 -3.96 14.36
N THR A 73 9.63 -4.99 13.56
CA THR A 73 9.21 -6.38 13.78
C THR A 73 10.44 -7.28 13.78
N ASN A 74 10.40 -8.36 14.55
CA ASN A 74 11.40 -9.41 14.57
C ASN A 74 10.76 -10.76 14.20
N ASN A 75 11.58 -11.79 14.05
CA ASN A 75 11.15 -13.14 13.69
C ASN A 75 10.34 -13.18 12.39
N ASN A 76 10.75 -12.38 11.41
CA ASN A 76 10.15 -12.38 10.07
C ASN A 76 10.84 -13.42 9.19
N ASP A 77 10.07 -14.14 8.39
CA ASP A 77 10.62 -14.91 7.28
C ASP A 77 10.75 -14.01 6.05
N VAL A 78 11.94 -13.98 5.44
CA VAL A 78 12.26 -13.11 4.31
C VAL A 78 12.82 -13.95 3.16
N TRP A 79 12.20 -13.81 1.98
CA TRP A 79 12.68 -14.40 0.74
C TRP A 79 13.06 -13.31 -0.26
N ILE A 80 14.24 -13.47 -0.88
CA ILE A 80 14.75 -12.56 -1.90
C ILE A 80 14.67 -13.28 -3.25
N TYR A 81 13.95 -12.67 -4.19
CA TYR A 81 13.85 -13.16 -5.56
C TYR A 81 14.74 -12.31 -6.46
N ALA A 82 15.79 -12.92 -7.01
CA ALA A 82 16.65 -12.25 -7.99
C ALA A 82 15.97 -12.14 -9.37
N GLU A 83 15.10 -13.11 -9.68
CA GLU A 83 14.42 -13.21 -10.96
C GLU A 83 12.92 -12.95 -10.82
N SER A 84 12.36 -12.19 -11.77
CA SER A 84 10.95 -11.83 -11.78
C SER A 84 10.02 -13.05 -11.89
N SER A 85 10.42 -14.07 -12.65
CA SER A 85 9.65 -15.31 -12.81
C SER A 85 9.48 -16.06 -11.48
N GLN A 86 10.51 -16.09 -10.64
CA GLN A 86 10.43 -16.70 -9.31
C GLN A 86 9.49 -15.93 -8.39
N PHE A 87 9.57 -14.61 -8.41
CA PHE A 87 8.66 -13.74 -7.67
C PHE A 87 7.20 -13.98 -8.07
N PHE A 88 6.88 -13.95 -9.36
CA PHE A 88 5.50 -14.12 -9.83
C PHE A 88 4.96 -15.52 -9.56
N ASN A 89 5.77 -16.57 -9.73
CA ASN A 89 5.35 -17.93 -9.37
C ASN A 89 5.01 -18.02 -7.88
N SER A 90 5.85 -17.46 -7.01
CA SER A 90 5.58 -17.44 -5.58
C SER A 90 4.35 -16.62 -5.22
N LEU A 91 4.17 -15.45 -5.87
CA LEU A 91 3.01 -14.60 -5.66
C LEU A 91 1.71 -15.33 -6.00
N LEU A 92 1.64 -15.99 -7.16
CA LEU A 92 0.46 -16.74 -7.59
C LEU A 92 0.10 -17.84 -6.60
N GLU A 93 1.09 -18.56 -6.07
CA GLU A 93 0.87 -19.60 -5.06
C GLU A 93 0.37 -19.02 -3.73
N GLU A 94 0.92 -17.91 -3.26
CA GLU A 94 0.46 -17.26 -2.03
C GLU A 94 -0.95 -16.67 -2.16
N LEU A 95 -1.30 -16.12 -3.33
CA LEU A 95 -2.65 -15.63 -3.61
C LEU A 95 -3.69 -16.76 -3.52
N LYS A 96 -3.39 -17.95 -4.06
CA LYS A 96 -4.28 -19.12 -3.99
C LYS A 96 -4.51 -19.57 -2.53
N LYS A 97 -3.47 -19.51 -1.69
CA LYS A 97 -3.51 -19.94 -0.27
C LYS A 97 -4.28 -18.97 0.65
N ALA A 98 -4.51 -17.73 0.23
CA ALA A 98 -5.15 -16.71 1.07
C ALA A 98 -6.53 -17.14 1.56
N LYS A 99 -6.86 -16.88 2.83
CA LYS A 99 -8.12 -17.35 3.46
C LYS A 99 -9.04 -16.24 3.99
N LYS A 100 -8.54 -15.03 4.17
CA LYS A 100 -9.29 -13.93 4.81
C LYS A 100 -9.32 -12.67 3.98
N TYR A 101 -8.15 -12.21 3.55
CA TYR A 101 -8.02 -10.99 2.77
C TYR A 101 -6.88 -11.11 1.76
N ILE A 102 -7.03 -10.41 0.64
CA ILE A 102 -5.97 -10.11 -0.32
C ILE A 102 -6.00 -8.61 -0.55
N ASN A 103 -4.88 -7.94 -0.30
CA ASN A 103 -4.69 -6.54 -0.65
C ASN A 103 -3.47 -6.47 -1.57
N ILE A 104 -3.68 -6.05 -2.80
CA ILE A 104 -2.60 -5.99 -3.79
C ILE A 104 -2.54 -4.61 -4.43
N GLN A 105 -1.32 -4.11 -4.58
CA GLN A 105 -1.05 -2.83 -5.19
C GLN A 105 0.04 -2.96 -6.25
N PHE A 106 -0.23 -2.49 -7.46
CA PHE A 106 0.75 -2.46 -8.55
C PHE A 106 0.85 -1.09 -9.20
N TYR A 107 2.07 -0.69 -9.54
CA TYR A 107 2.29 0.47 -10.39
C TYR A 107 1.93 0.17 -11.86
N ILE A 108 2.45 -0.92 -12.45
CA ILE A 108 2.05 -1.35 -13.79
C ILE A 108 1.20 -2.60 -13.67
N PHE A 109 -0.04 -2.56 -14.17
CA PHE A 109 -0.93 -3.71 -14.17
C PHE A 109 -1.59 -3.85 -15.54
N LYS A 110 -1.32 -4.97 -16.21
CA LYS A 110 -1.74 -5.21 -17.60
C LYS A 110 -2.54 -6.49 -17.69
N ASP A 111 -3.43 -6.57 -18.67
CA ASP A 111 -4.12 -7.81 -19.02
C ASP A 111 -3.23 -8.63 -19.98
N ASP A 112 -2.04 -9.00 -19.49
CA ASP A 112 -1.11 -9.93 -20.13
C ASP A 112 -1.17 -11.29 -19.41
N LYS A 113 -0.35 -12.27 -19.83
CA LYS A 113 -0.41 -13.62 -19.28
C LYS A 113 -0.42 -13.65 -17.75
N ILE A 114 0.51 -12.93 -17.12
CA ILE A 114 0.63 -12.93 -15.65
C ILE A 114 -0.52 -12.14 -15.03
N GLY A 115 -0.86 -10.98 -15.60
CA GLY A 115 -1.95 -10.18 -15.09
C GLY A 115 -3.31 -10.90 -15.15
N THR A 116 -3.59 -11.62 -16.23
CA THR A 116 -4.80 -12.45 -16.38
C THR A 116 -4.82 -13.56 -15.34
N GLU A 117 -3.71 -14.27 -15.12
CA GLU A 117 -3.62 -15.30 -14.07
C GLU A 117 -3.89 -14.71 -12.67
N ILE A 118 -3.33 -13.53 -12.37
CA ILE A 118 -3.62 -12.82 -11.11
C ILE A 118 -5.11 -12.48 -11.03
N ILE A 119 -5.68 -11.86 -12.06
CA ILE A 119 -7.09 -11.45 -12.11
C ILE A 119 -8.02 -12.63 -11.83
N ASP A 120 -7.78 -13.77 -12.48
CA ASP A 120 -8.63 -14.94 -12.32
C ASP A 120 -8.55 -15.50 -10.90
N ILE A 121 -7.35 -15.57 -10.30
CA ILE A 121 -7.21 -15.94 -8.88
C ILE A 121 -7.96 -14.94 -7.99
N LEU A 122 -7.82 -13.63 -8.20
CA LEU A 122 -8.51 -12.63 -7.39
C LEU A 122 -10.04 -12.79 -7.45
N ILE A 123 -10.58 -13.08 -8.63
CA ILE A 123 -12.01 -13.36 -8.85
C ILE A 123 -12.43 -14.61 -8.08
N ASP A 124 -11.67 -15.70 -8.20
CA ASP A 124 -12.01 -16.97 -7.55
C ASP A 124 -11.97 -16.84 -6.02
N LYS A 125 -10.94 -16.18 -5.48
CA LYS A 125 -10.84 -15.93 -4.03
C LYS A 125 -11.97 -15.04 -3.53
N ALA A 126 -12.38 -14.03 -4.30
CA ALA A 126 -13.53 -13.20 -3.94
C ALA A 126 -14.83 -14.02 -3.87
N LYS A 127 -15.05 -14.93 -4.83
CA LYS A 127 -16.19 -15.86 -4.82
C LYS A 127 -16.15 -16.86 -3.66
N GLU A 128 -14.96 -17.25 -3.22
CA GLU A 128 -14.76 -18.07 -2.00
C GLU A 128 -15.02 -17.29 -0.69
N GLY A 129 -15.31 -15.99 -0.76
CA GLY A 129 -15.59 -15.14 0.40
C GLY A 129 -14.34 -14.48 1.01
N VAL A 130 -13.18 -14.56 0.35
CA VAL A 130 -11.99 -13.78 0.74
C VAL A 130 -12.22 -12.32 0.38
N GLU A 131 -11.89 -11.40 1.28
CA GLU A 131 -12.00 -9.97 0.98
C GLU A 131 -10.85 -9.51 0.08
N VAL A 132 -11.14 -9.21 -1.18
CA VAL A 132 -10.12 -8.85 -2.18
C VAL A 132 -10.16 -7.36 -2.52
N ARG A 133 -9.01 -6.69 -2.44
CA ARG A 133 -8.80 -5.29 -2.82
C ARG A 133 -7.64 -5.19 -3.82
N LEU A 134 -7.93 -4.64 -4.99
CA LEU A 134 -6.95 -4.34 -6.03
C LEU A 134 -6.82 -2.82 -6.19
N LEU A 135 -5.61 -2.30 -6.01
CA LEU A 135 -5.27 -0.90 -6.23
C LEU A 135 -4.18 -0.79 -7.30
N PHE A 136 -4.34 0.05 -8.30
CA PHE A 136 -3.30 0.23 -9.34
C PHE A 136 -3.16 1.68 -9.81
N ASP A 137 -2.02 2.01 -10.40
CA ASP A 137 -1.79 3.33 -10.99
C ASP A 137 -2.62 3.51 -12.28
N ALA A 138 -3.35 4.62 -12.41
CA ALA A 138 -4.22 4.83 -13.58
C ALA A 138 -3.46 4.85 -14.92
N VAL A 139 -2.23 5.37 -14.95
CA VAL A 139 -1.39 5.41 -16.16
C VAL A 139 -0.81 4.02 -16.44
N GLY A 140 -0.30 3.36 -15.40
CA GLY A 140 0.24 2.01 -15.50
C GLY A 140 -0.81 0.92 -15.77
N GLY A 141 -2.08 1.19 -15.48
CA GLY A 141 -3.24 0.33 -15.73
C GLY A 141 -4.06 0.68 -16.98
N ARG A 142 -3.64 1.66 -17.78
CA ARG A 142 -4.41 2.16 -18.94
C ARG A 142 -4.75 1.10 -20.00
N THR A 143 -4.03 -0.02 -20.01
CA THR A 143 -4.25 -1.14 -20.93
C THR A 143 -5.27 -2.16 -20.40
N LEU A 144 -5.75 -2.01 -19.17
CA LEU A 144 -6.82 -2.84 -18.63
C LEU A 144 -8.13 -2.51 -19.33
N LYS A 145 -8.77 -3.54 -19.88
CA LYS A 145 -10.05 -3.39 -20.55
C LYS A 145 -11.15 -3.08 -19.52
N ASN A 146 -12.11 -2.24 -19.90
CA ASN A 146 -13.28 -1.97 -19.07
C ASN A 146 -14.04 -3.27 -18.72
N SER A 147 -14.08 -4.23 -19.65
CA SER A 147 -14.68 -5.56 -19.40
C SER A 147 -13.99 -6.32 -18.27
N THR A 148 -12.66 -6.24 -18.18
CA THR A 148 -11.86 -6.86 -17.11
C THR A 148 -12.15 -6.21 -15.76
N LEU A 149 -12.22 -4.86 -15.74
CA LEU A 149 -12.57 -4.12 -14.53
C LEU A 149 -14.00 -4.42 -14.05
N SER A 150 -14.97 -4.53 -14.98
CA SER A 150 -16.33 -4.94 -14.64
C SER A 150 -16.36 -6.36 -14.08
N ARG A 151 -15.67 -7.31 -14.72
CA ARG A 151 -15.60 -8.71 -14.25
C ARG A 151 -15.07 -8.83 -12.82
N LEU A 152 -14.02 -8.08 -12.50
CA LEU A 152 -13.48 -8.00 -11.13
C LEU A 152 -14.54 -7.46 -10.15
N LYS A 153 -15.16 -6.32 -10.45
CA LYS A 153 -16.16 -5.70 -9.57
C LYS A 153 -17.38 -6.59 -9.34
N GLU A 154 -17.89 -7.20 -10.42
CA GLU A 154 -19.05 -8.10 -10.38
C GLU A 154 -18.78 -9.36 -9.54
N SER A 155 -17.53 -9.82 -9.48
CA SER A 155 -17.13 -10.93 -8.62
C SER A 155 -16.94 -10.58 -7.14
N GLY A 156 -17.10 -9.31 -6.77
CA GLY A 156 -16.93 -8.82 -5.39
C GLY A 156 -15.56 -8.24 -5.08
N VAL A 157 -14.65 -8.14 -6.06
CA VAL A 157 -13.34 -7.51 -5.88
C VAL A 157 -13.51 -5.99 -5.78
N LYS A 158 -12.93 -5.39 -4.74
CA LYS A 158 -12.88 -3.93 -4.57
C LYS A 158 -11.74 -3.37 -5.43
N VAL A 159 -12.07 -2.71 -6.53
CA VAL A 159 -11.09 -2.17 -7.47
C VAL A 159 -11.00 -0.65 -7.34
N GLY A 160 -9.79 -0.13 -7.14
CA GLY A 160 -9.47 1.29 -7.14
C GLY A 160 -8.29 1.61 -8.06
N SER A 161 -8.23 2.86 -8.52
CA SER A 161 -7.04 3.40 -9.19
C SER A 161 -6.64 4.73 -8.57
N PHE A 162 -5.34 5.03 -8.53
CA PHE A 162 -4.81 6.30 -8.04
C PHE A 162 -4.22 7.13 -9.20
N PHE A 163 -4.16 8.45 -9.03
CA PHE A 163 -3.83 9.45 -10.08
C PHE A 163 -4.77 9.50 -11.30
N HIS A 164 -6.03 9.07 -11.13
CA HIS A 164 -7.06 9.23 -12.15
C HIS A 164 -7.36 10.73 -12.36
N HIS A 165 -7.06 11.25 -13.56
CA HIS A 165 -7.47 12.60 -13.93
C HIS A 165 -8.95 12.52 -14.34
N SER A 166 -9.80 13.16 -13.53
CA SER A 166 -11.24 13.29 -13.78
C SER A 166 -11.53 14.23 -14.94
#